data_AF-R9KAC1-F1
#
_entry.id   AF-R9KAC1-F1
#
_cell.length_a   1.000
_cell.length_b   1.000
_cell.length_c   1.000
_cell.angle_alpha   90.00
_cell.angle_beta   90.00
_cell.angle_gamma   90.00
#
_symmetry.space_group_name_H-M   'P 1'
#
loop_
_entity.id
_entity.type
_entity.pdbx_description
1 polymer ?
#
loop_
_entity_poly.entity_id
_entity_poly.type
_entity_poly.pdbx_seq_one_letter_code
_entity_poly.pdbx_strand_id
1 'polypeptide(L)'
;MKKSTLFAISTAIGAAIGTGTYGIVKRQQKKAKKMGIHVPYGTYEVMVKRPVDFLLSGTALVLLSPVMGITALLVRWKLGSPVLFTQLRPGLQGEIFKIYKFRTMTEEYGADGELLSDAERLTDFGKMLRSTSLDELPELINILRGDMSIVGPRPLLVEYLEKYSDTQKHRHDVRPGLTGLAQVSGRNGLSWEEKFEDDLKYVRKITFLGDLKIICKTVIAVFKKEGISSDTSATMEEFMGND
;
A
#
# COMPACT_ATOMS: atom_id res chain seq x y z
N MET A 1 -50.77 1.96 4.00
CA MET A 1 -50.34 0.95 3.01
C MET A 1 -48.99 1.22 2.30
N LYS A 2 -48.30 2.37 2.47
CA LYS A 2 -47.06 2.65 1.70
C LYS A 2 -45.73 2.23 2.35
N LYS A 3 -45.63 2.17 3.68
CA LYS A 3 -44.35 1.87 4.39
C LYS A 3 -44.02 0.37 4.44
N SER A 4 -45.01 -0.52 4.58
CA SER A 4 -44.77 -1.97 4.67
C SER A 4 -44.34 -2.58 3.33
N THR A 5 -44.88 -2.11 2.22
CA THR A 5 -44.49 -2.55 0.86
C THR A 5 -43.08 -2.08 0.51
N LEU A 6 -42.70 -0.84 0.87
CA LEU A 6 -41.33 -0.35 0.65
C LEU A 6 -40.30 -1.17 1.46
N PHE A 7 -40.63 -1.50 2.72
CA PHE A 7 -39.78 -2.31 3.59
C PHE A 7 -39.65 -3.76 3.08
N ALA A 8 -40.73 -4.35 2.57
CA ALA A 8 -40.70 -5.68 1.98
C ALA A 8 -39.84 -5.73 0.70
N ILE A 9 -39.95 -4.72 -0.16
CA ILE A 9 -39.13 -4.60 -1.38
C ILE A 9 -37.65 -4.41 -1.04
N SER A 10 -37.31 -3.55 -0.08
CA SER A 10 -35.91 -3.36 0.34
C SER A 10 -35.31 -4.64 0.95
N THR A 11 -36.10 -5.39 1.71
CA THR A 11 -35.66 -6.64 2.33
C THR A 11 -35.47 -7.75 1.30
N ALA A 12 -36.36 -7.86 0.31
CA ALA A 12 -36.25 -8.83 -0.78
C ALA A 12 -35.04 -8.55 -1.69
N ILE A 13 -34.77 -7.27 -2.01
CA ILE A 13 -33.59 -6.87 -2.76
C ILE A 13 -32.30 -7.18 -1.96
N GLY A 14 -32.28 -6.89 -0.66
CA GLY A 14 -31.16 -7.23 0.22
C GLY A 14 -30.86 -8.74 0.28
N ALA A 15 -31.90 -9.58 0.34
CA ALA A 15 -31.77 -11.02 0.35
C ALA A 15 -31.29 -11.60 -1.01
N ALA A 16 -31.77 -11.06 -2.13
CA ALA A 16 -31.33 -11.46 -3.47
C ALA A 16 -29.87 -11.06 -3.75
N ILE A 17 -29.45 -9.86 -3.31
CA ILE A 17 -28.06 -9.40 -3.38
C ILE A 17 -27.17 -10.28 -2.47
N GLY A 18 -27.63 -10.61 -1.27
CA GLY A 18 -26.92 -11.48 -0.33
C GLY A 18 -26.67 -12.90 -0.88
N THR A 19 -27.69 -13.51 -1.51
CA THR A 19 -27.58 -14.86 -2.10
C THR A 19 -26.74 -14.88 -3.38
N GLY A 20 -26.87 -13.87 -4.24
CA GLY A 20 -26.07 -13.73 -5.46
C GLY A 20 -24.58 -13.52 -5.17
N THR A 21 -24.26 -12.63 -4.23
CA THR A 21 -22.87 -12.36 -3.82
C THR A 21 -22.22 -13.56 -3.13
N TYR A 22 -22.96 -14.28 -2.28
CA TYR A 22 -22.48 -15.52 -1.66
C TYR A 22 -22.11 -16.59 -2.70
N GLY A 23 -22.93 -16.76 -3.74
CA GLY A 23 -22.64 -17.69 -4.84
C GLY A 23 -21.36 -17.35 -5.60
N ILE A 24 -21.12 -16.06 -5.88
CA ILE A 24 -19.89 -15.58 -6.54
C ILE A 24 -18.66 -15.88 -5.68
N VAL A 25 -18.71 -15.52 -4.39
CA VAL A 25 -17.59 -15.73 -3.46
C VAL A 25 -17.26 -17.22 -3.36
N LYS A 26 -18.27 -18.09 -3.15
CA LYS A 26 -18.08 -19.55 -3.11
C LYS A 26 -17.41 -20.10 -4.37
N ARG A 27 -17.84 -19.64 -5.55
CA ARG A 27 -17.26 -20.05 -6.85
C ARG A 27 -15.79 -19.63 -6.95
N GLN A 28 -15.48 -18.39 -6.58
CA GLN A 28 -14.11 -17.90 -6.59
C GLN A 28 -13.22 -18.64 -5.58
N GLN A 29 -13.70 -18.84 -4.36
CA GLN A 29 -12.99 -19.62 -3.34
C GLN A 29 -12.72 -21.06 -3.80
N LYS A 30 -13.69 -21.71 -4.46
CA LYS A 30 -13.50 -23.06 -5.03
C LYS A 30 -12.45 -23.06 -6.14
N LYS A 31 -12.47 -22.06 -7.02
CA LYS A 31 -11.48 -21.90 -8.10
C LYS A 31 -10.08 -21.64 -7.53
N ALA A 32 -9.96 -20.73 -6.57
CA ALA A 32 -8.70 -20.40 -5.89
C ALA A 32 -8.08 -21.63 -5.22
N LYS A 33 -8.87 -22.38 -4.44
CA LYS A 33 -8.43 -23.64 -3.82
C LYS A 33 -7.94 -24.65 -4.84
N LYS A 34 -8.64 -24.80 -5.97
CA LYS A 34 -8.23 -25.73 -7.04
C LYS A 34 -6.89 -25.33 -7.68
N MET A 35 -6.63 -24.03 -7.78
CA MET A 35 -5.43 -23.47 -8.39
C MET A 35 -4.25 -23.32 -7.41
N GLY A 36 -4.45 -23.61 -6.12
CA GLY A 36 -3.41 -23.41 -5.10
C GLY A 36 -3.04 -21.95 -4.87
N ILE A 37 -3.92 -21.00 -5.21
CA ILE A 37 -3.71 -19.57 -5.00
C ILE A 37 -4.53 -19.08 -3.79
N HIS A 38 -4.27 -17.83 -3.39
CA HIS A 38 -5.00 -17.19 -2.31
C HIS A 38 -6.52 -17.26 -2.44
N VAL A 39 -7.13 -17.65 -1.33
CA VAL A 39 -8.56 -17.85 -1.21
C VAL A 39 -9.13 -16.59 -0.55
N PRO A 40 -9.90 -15.77 -1.30
CA PRO A 40 -10.40 -14.53 -0.75
C PRO A 40 -11.31 -14.79 0.45
N TYR A 41 -11.15 -13.98 1.49
CA TYR A 41 -11.80 -14.15 2.78
C TYR A 41 -13.33 -14.02 2.69
N GLY A 42 -13.82 -13.07 1.90
CA GLY A 42 -15.27 -12.86 1.74
C GLY A 42 -15.66 -11.84 0.69
N THR A 43 -16.94 -11.45 0.69
CA THR A 43 -17.54 -10.54 -0.30
C THR A 43 -16.81 -9.21 -0.44
N TYR A 44 -16.32 -8.66 0.68
CA TYR A 44 -15.60 -7.40 0.65
C TYR A 44 -14.37 -7.47 -0.25
N GLU A 45 -13.52 -8.47 -0.02
CA GLU A 45 -12.28 -8.65 -0.78
C GLU A 45 -12.54 -8.91 -2.27
N VAL A 46 -13.53 -9.76 -2.56
CA VAL A 46 -13.85 -10.17 -3.93
C VAL A 46 -14.45 -9.04 -4.76
N MET A 47 -15.36 -8.25 -4.18
CA MET A 47 -16.24 -7.38 -4.97
C MET A 47 -16.16 -5.91 -4.58
N VAL A 48 -15.85 -5.59 -3.33
CA VAL A 48 -16.03 -4.23 -2.79
C VAL A 48 -14.71 -3.49 -2.66
N LYS A 49 -13.63 -4.18 -2.27
CA LYS A 49 -12.31 -3.58 -2.01
C LYS A 49 -11.80 -2.80 -3.22
N ARG A 50 -11.80 -3.42 -4.41
CA ARG A 50 -11.26 -2.77 -5.62
C ARG A 50 -12.05 -1.51 -6.04
N PRO A 51 -13.40 -1.52 -6.11
CA PRO A 51 -14.16 -0.30 -6.35
C PRO A 51 -13.93 0.79 -5.29
N VAL A 52 -13.84 0.41 -4.01
CA VAL A 52 -13.55 1.36 -2.92
C VAL A 52 -12.16 1.97 -3.07
N ASP A 53 -11.13 1.16 -3.37
CA ASP A 53 -9.78 1.64 -3.61
C ASP A 53 -9.74 2.66 -4.77
N PHE A 54 -10.43 2.36 -5.87
CA PHE A 54 -10.51 3.24 -7.03
C PHE A 54 -11.21 4.57 -6.70
N LEU A 55 -12.37 4.51 -6.05
CA LEU A 55 -13.16 5.71 -5.71
C LEU A 55 -12.42 6.60 -4.70
N LEU A 56 -11.85 6.01 -3.65
CA LEU A 56 -11.14 6.75 -2.61
C LEU A 56 -9.82 7.34 -3.14
N SER A 57 -9.03 6.59 -3.91
CA SER A 57 -7.80 7.12 -4.51
C SER A 57 -8.07 8.21 -5.55
N GLY A 58 -9.11 8.06 -6.39
CA GLY A 58 -9.52 9.08 -7.33
C GLY A 58 -9.99 10.36 -6.64
N THR A 59 -10.81 10.22 -5.59
CA THR A 59 -11.26 11.36 -4.77
C THR A 59 -10.07 12.04 -4.10
N ALA A 60 -9.15 11.27 -3.50
CA ALA A 60 -7.95 11.79 -2.86
C ALA A 60 -7.05 12.53 -3.86
N LEU A 61 -6.86 12.00 -5.08
CA LEU A 61 -6.09 12.67 -6.13
C LEU A 61 -6.67 14.04 -6.50
N VAL A 62 -7.99 14.14 -6.67
CA VAL A 62 -8.64 15.42 -6.98
C VAL A 62 -8.47 16.40 -5.82
N LEU A 63 -8.80 15.98 -4.60
CA LEU A 63 -8.75 16.86 -3.42
C LEU A 63 -7.34 17.28 -3.04
N LEU A 64 -6.35 16.39 -3.19
CA LEU A 64 -4.95 16.64 -2.85
C LEU A 64 -4.16 17.20 -4.04
N SER A 65 -4.75 17.34 -5.23
CA SER A 65 -4.06 17.88 -6.41
C SER A 65 -3.40 19.25 -6.18
N PRO A 66 -3.96 20.22 -5.42
CA PRO A 66 -3.28 21.47 -5.15
C PRO A 66 -2.02 21.27 -4.30
N VAL A 67 -2.11 20.40 -3.28
CA VAL A 67 -0.98 20.04 -2.42
C VAL A 67 0.10 19.34 -3.22
N MET A 68 -0.28 18.37 -4.07
CA MET A 68 0.66 17.68 -4.97
C MET A 68 1.33 18.64 -5.96
N GLY A 69 0.60 19.62 -6.49
CA GLY A 69 1.15 20.65 -7.36
C GLY A 69 2.19 21.53 -6.66
N ILE A 70 1.89 21.98 -5.44
CA ILE A 70 2.84 22.75 -4.62
C ILE A 70 4.07 21.89 -4.29
N THR A 71 3.87 20.65 -3.85
CA THR A 71 4.96 19.71 -3.57
C THR A 71 5.83 19.48 -4.80
N ALA A 72 5.25 19.29 -5.99
CA ALA A 72 5.97 19.13 -7.24
C ALA A 72 6.85 20.34 -7.57
N LEU A 73 6.33 21.57 -7.37
CA LEU A 73 7.09 22.80 -7.55
C LEU A 73 8.25 22.91 -6.55
N LEU A 74 8.01 22.59 -5.28
CA LEU A 74 9.04 22.62 -4.24
C LEU A 74 10.14 21.58 -4.49
N VAL A 75 9.79 20.36 -4.92
CA VAL A 75 10.74 19.33 -5.35
C VAL A 75 11.55 19.84 -6.54
N ARG A 76 10.89 20.42 -7.55
CA ARG A 76 11.57 20.97 -8.73
C ARG A 76 12.57 22.08 -8.38
N TRP A 77 12.23 22.92 -7.42
CA TRP A 77 13.05 24.05 -7.00
C TRP A 77 14.20 23.63 -6.08
N LYS A 78 13.94 22.76 -5.10
CA LYS A 78 14.94 22.37 -4.09
C LYS A 78 15.83 21.20 -4.49
N LEU A 79 15.32 20.25 -5.28
CA LEU A 79 16.05 19.04 -5.69
C LEU A 79 16.34 19.00 -7.19
N GLY A 80 15.62 19.78 -8.02
CA GLY A 80 15.82 19.83 -9.47
C GLY A 80 14.89 18.90 -10.26
N SER A 81 15.35 18.41 -11.41
CA SER A 81 14.64 17.41 -12.22
C SER A 81 15.33 16.04 -12.10
N PRO A 82 14.60 14.90 -12.16
CA PRO A 82 13.14 14.78 -12.26
C PRO A 82 12.39 15.06 -10.95
N VAL A 83 11.12 15.47 -11.06
CA VAL A 83 10.24 15.70 -9.89
C VAL A 83 9.73 14.37 -9.32
N LEU A 84 9.38 13.43 -10.20
CA LEU A 84 8.94 12.10 -9.81
C LEU A 84 10.12 11.14 -9.82
N PHE A 85 10.22 10.38 -8.75
CA PHE A 85 11.06 9.20 -8.65
C PHE A 85 10.23 7.97 -9.01
N THR A 86 10.81 7.06 -9.79
CA THR A 86 10.18 5.79 -10.14
C THR A 86 11.09 4.62 -9.85
N GLN A 87 10.54 3.54 -9.32
CA GLN A 87 11.28 2.32 -9.05
C GLN A 87 10.45 1.09 -9.40
N LEU A 88 11.11 0.00 -9.79
CA LEU A 88 10.44 -1.29 -10.00
C LEU A 88 10.12 -1.92 -8.65
N ARG A 89 8.90 -2.49 -8.57
CA ARG A 89 8.36 -3.14 -7.38
C ARG A 89 7.54 -4.36 -7.77
N PRO A 90 7.58 -5.47 -6.99
CA PRO A 90 6.67 -6.58 -7.19
C PRO A 90 5.26 -6.24 -6.71
N GLY A 91 4.28 -6.59 -7.52
CA GLY A 91 2.85 -6.38 -7.29
C GLY A 91 2.12 -7.68 -6.96
N LEU A 92 0.85 -7.72 -7.39
CA LEU A 92 0.01 -8.91 -7.30
C LEU A 92 0.66 -10.07 -8.08
N GLN A 93 0.78 -11.23 -7.44
CA GLN A 93 1.46 -12.43 -7.95
C GLN A 93 2.93 -12.21 -8.33
N GLY A 94 3.57 -11.19 -7.76
CA GLY A 94 4.96 -10.85 -8.06
C GLY A 94 5.15 -10.08 -9.38
N GLU A 95 4.07 -9.77 -10.11
CA GLU A 95 4.12 -8.99 -11.35
C GLU A 95 4.76 -7.62 -11.12
N ILE A 96 5.78 -7.29 -11.91
CA ILE A 96 6.57 -6.08 -11.70
C ILE A 96 5.83 -4.85 -12.23
N PHE A 97 5.74 -3.80 -11.40
CA PHE A 97 5.19 -2.50 -11.79
C PHE A 97 6.13 -1.36 -11.39
N LYS A 98 5.90 -0.17 -11.98
CA LYS A 98 6.63 1.06 -11.62
C LYS A 98 5.86 1.81 -10.53
N ILE A 99 6.46 1.96 -9.36
CA ILE A 99 5.92 2.81 -8.29
C ILE A 99 6.25 4.28 -8.58
N TYR A 100 5.33 5.19 -8.29
CA TYR A 100 5.53 6.64 -8.43
C TYR A 100 5.64 7.31 -7.07
N LYS A 101 6.70 8.10 -6.86
CA LYS A 101 6.89 8.94 -5.67
C LYS A 101 7.40 10.32 -6.06
N PHE A 102 7.29 11.30 -5.17
CA PHE A 102 8.12 12.49 -5.31
C PHE A 102 9.56 12.16 -4.93
N ARG A 103 10.51 12.75 -5.66
CA ARG A 103 11.93 12.60 -5.33
C ARG A 103 12.22 13.31 -4.00
N THR A 104 12.94 12.63 -3.10
CA THR A 104 13.30 13.16 -1.77
C THR A 104 14.81 13.27 -1.55
N MET A 105 15.62 12.78 -2.48
CA MET A 105 17.09 12.74 -2.38
C MET A 105 17.72 13.50 -3.54
N THR A 106 18.92 14.03 -3.32
CA THR A 106 19.73 14.67 -4.37
C THR A 106 20.36 13.63 -5.31
N GLU A 107 20.94 14.09 -6.41
CA GLU A 107 21.75 13.29 -7.35
C GLU A 107 23.20 13.77 -7.29
N GLU A 108 23.73 13.89 -6.07
CA GLU A 108 25.11 14.30 -5.84
C GLU A 108 26.05 13.09 -5.87
N TYR A 109 27.22 13.30 -6.46
CA TYR A 109 28.27 12.30 -6.64
C TYR A 109 29.50 12.71 -5.82
N GLY A 110 30.21 11.72 -5.31
CA GLY A 110 31.48 11.88 -4.62
C GLY A 110 32.62 12.27 -5.57
N ALA A 111 33.77 12.57 -4.98
CA ALA A 111 34.99 12.89 -5.75
C ALA A 111 35.52 11.68 -6.56
N ASP A 112 35.11 10.47 -6.19
CA ASP A 112 35.35 9.20 -6.89
C ASP A 112 34.43 9.00 -8.11
N GLY A 113 33.44 9.88 -8.30
CA GLY A 113 32.43 9.75 -9.36
C GLY A 113 31.30 8.78 -9.03
N GLU A 114 31.29 8.20 -7.82
CA GLU A 114 30.23 7.33 -7.35
C GLU A 114 29.09 8.14 -6.72
N LEU A 115 27.88 7.57 -6.73
CA LEU A 115 26.73 8.23 -6.12
C LEU A 115 26.92 8.28 -4.60
N LEU A 116 26.71 9.46 -3.99
CA LEU A 116 26.84 9.60 -2.54
C LEU A 116 25.88 8.67 -1.78
N SER A 117 26.17 8.42 -0.51
CA SER A 117 25.32 7.57 0.31
C SER A 117 23.91 8.17 0.47
N ASP A 118 22.92 7.32 0.75
CA ASP A 118 21.55 7.75 1.02
C ASP A 118 21.45 8.77 2.16
N ALA A 119 22.32 8.66 3.17
CA ALA A 119 22.36 9.57 4.31
C ALA A 119 22.83 10.98 3.90
N GLU A 120 23.82 11.06 3.01
CA GLU A 120 24.36 12.33 2.50
C GLU A 120 23.39 13.00 1.52
N ARG A 121 22.68 12.20 0.71
CA ARG A 121 21.73 12.70 -0.31
C ARG A 121 20.37 13.11 0.27
N LEU A 122 20.09 12.73 1.52
CA LEU A 122 18.80 12.99 2.17
C LEU A 122 18.81 14.35 2.89
N THR A 123 18.42 15.39 2.15
CA THR A 123 18.25 16.77 2.67
C THR A 123 17.15 16.88 3.73
N ASP A 124 17.16 17.94 4.54
CA ASP A 124 16.11 18.22 5.51
C ASP A 124 14.72 18.39 4.87
N PHE A 125 14.67 18.93 3.64
CA PHE A 125 13.45 18.96 2.85
C PHE A 125 12.97 17.54 2.49
N GLY A 126 13.89 16.65 2.09
CA GLY A 126 13.60 15.24 1.86
C GLY A 126 13.08 14.53 3.11
N LYS A 127 13.71 14.74 4.27
CA LYS A 127 13.26 14.22 5.58
C LYS A 127 11.85 14.72 5.92
N MET A 128 11.57 16.00 5.66
CA MET A 128 10.24 16.58 5.85
C MET A 128 9.20 15.92 4.95
N LEU A 129 9.49 15.73 3.66
CA LEU A 129 8.57 15.05 2.73
C LEU A 129 8.25 13.63 3.19
N ARG A 130 9.26 12.84 3.58
CA ARG A 130 9.08 11.48 4.10
C ARG A 130 8.29 11.43 5.41
N SER A 131 8.61 12.33 6.36
CA SER A 131 7.93 12.39 7.66
C SER A 131 6.46 12.78 7.57
N THR A 132 6.09 13.55 6.55
CA THR A 132 4.71 13.93 6.26
C THR A 132 4.02 12.98 5.29
N SER A 133 4.74 11.98 4.76
CA SER A 133 4.30 11.03 3.72
C SER A 133 3.78 11.71 2.45
N LEU A 134 4.17 12.98 2.22
CA LEU A 134 3.82 13.72 1.01
C LEU A 134 4.48 13.12 -0.22
N ASP A 135 5.65 12.47 -0.04
CA ASP A 135 6.38 11.81 -1.12
C ASP A 135 5.65 10.61 -1.72
N GLU A 136 4.76 9.97 -0.96
CA GLU A 136 4.00 8.80 -1.39
C GLU A 136 2.68 9.15 -2.11
N LEU A 137 2.26 10.43 -2.14
CA LEU A 137 1.01 10.83 -2.80
C LEU A 137 0.90 10.42 -4.29
N PRO A 138 1.98 10.43 -5.10
CA PRO A 138 1.89 9.95 -6.48
C PRO A 138 1.52 8.46 -6.61
N GLU A 139 1.70 7.64 -5.56
CA GLU A 139 1.29 6.22 -5.56
C GLU A 139 -0.24 6.06 -5.70
N LEU A 140 -1.04 7.09 -5.41
CA LEU A 140 -2.49 7.07 -5.66
C LEU A 140 -2.79 6.78 -7.15
N ILE A 141 -1.90 7.16 -8.07
CA ILE A 141 -2.00 6.84 -9.49
C ILE A 141 -1.83 5.33 -9.72
N ASN A 142 -0.91 4.66 -9.00
CA ASN A 142 -0.76 3.20 -9.05
C ASN A 142 -2.03 2.49 -8.54
N ILE A 143 -2.68 3.05 -7.52
CA ILE A 143 -3.95 2.52 -7.02
C ILE A 143 -5.03 2.64 -8.10
N LEU A 144 -5.16 3.79 -8.77
CA LEU A 144 -6.12 3.93 -9.87
C LEU A 144 -5.87 2.96 -11.02
N ARG A 145 -4.60 2.76 -11.41
CA ARG A 145 -4.20 1.82 -12.46
C ARG A 145 -4.44 0.36 -12.09
N GLY A 146 -4.49 0.06 -10.79
CA GLY A 146 -4.73 -1.29 -10.29
C GLY A 146 -3.48 -2.09 -9.97
N ASP A 147 -2.32 -1.43 -9.98
CA ASP A 147 -1.05 -2.01 -9.52
C ASP A 147 -1.05 -2.16 -8.00
N MET A 148 -1.66 -1.19 -7.30
CA MET A 148 -1.71 -1.11 -5.83
C MET A 148 -3.16 -1.05 -5.30
N SER A 149 -3.27 -1.18 -4.00
CA SER A 149 -4.46 -1.01 -3.16
C SER A 149 -4.20 0.08 -2.11
N ILE A 150 -5.24 0.63 -1.47
CA ILE A 150 -5.03 1.56 -0.35
C ILE A 150 -4.40 0.81 0.83
N VAL A 151 -4.95 -0.37 1.14
CA VAL A 151 -4.47 -1.23 2.21
C VAL A 151 -3.94 -2.54 1.65
N GLY A 152 -2.73 -2.92 2.04
CA GLY A 152 -2.03 -4.13 1.60
C GLY A 152 -0.57 -4.18 2.08
N PRO A 153 0.14 -5.29 1.87
CA PRO A 153 1.57 -5.40 2.17
C PRO A 153 2.39 -4.30 1.46
N ARG A 154 3.41 -3.74 2.11
CA ARG A 154 4.24 -2.70 1.47
C ARG A 154 5.00 -3.28 0.27
N PRO A 155 5.01 -2.64 -0.91
CA PRO A 155 5.82 -3.11 -2.03
C PRO A 155 7.32 -2.96 -1.70
N LEU A 156 8.05 -4.08 -1.70
CA LEU A 156 9.49 -4.13 -1.38
C LEU A 156 10.35 -4.27 -2.65
N LEU A 157 11.67 -4.29 -2.50
CA LEU A 157 12.61 -4.39 -3.63
C LEU A 157 12.39 -5.67 -4.43
N VAL A 158 12.64 -5.60 -5.74
CA VAL A 158 12.54 -6.76 -6.65
C VAL A 158 13.54 -7.85 -6.26
N GLU A 159 14.73 -7.44 -5.80
CA GLU A 159 15.80 -8.32 -5.31
C GLU A 159 15.37 -9.23 -4.16
N TYR A 160 14.29 -8.91 -3.43
CA TYR A 160 13.79 -9.73 -2.33
C TYR A 160 12.94 -10.91 -2.80
N LEU A 161 12.49 -10.92 -4.05
CA LEU A 161 11.64 -11.99 -4.59
C LEU A 161 12.29 -13.37 -4.46
N GLU A 162 13.61 -13.43 -4.67
CA GLU A 162 14.39 -14.67 -4.59
C GLU A 162 14.74 -15.04 -3.14
N LYS A 163 14.66 -14.08 -2.21
CA LYS A 163 15.01 -14.25 -0.79
C LYS A 163 13.83 -14.70 0.07
N TYR A 164 12.60 -14.71 -0.47
CA TYR A 164 11.42 -15.11 0.30
C TYR A 164 11.31 -16.62 0.45
N SER A 165 11.01 -17.06 1.68
CA SER A 165 10.49 -18.41 1.89
C SER A 165 9.13 -18.60 1.20
N ASP A 166 8.73 -19.84 0.96
CA ASP A 166 7.44 -20.13 0.32
C ASP A 166 6.26 -19.53 1.07
N THR A 167 6.35 -19.46 2.41
CA THR A 167 5.36 -18.81 3.25
C THR A 167 5.34 -17.28 3.02
N GLN A 168 6.51 -16.63 2.95
CA GLN A 168 6.62 -15.18 2.77
C GLN A 168 6.14 -14.73 1.39
N LYS A 169 6.30 -15.54 0.34
CA LYS A 169 5.83 -15.24 -1.03
C LYS A 169 4.32 -14.92 -1.08
N HIS A 170 3.53 -15.51 -0.18
CA HIS A 170 2.09 -15.25 -0.08
C HIS A 170 1.73 -13.79 0.24
N ARG A 171 2.69 -12.94 0.66
CA ARG A 171 2.46 -11.49 0.72
C ARG A 171 2.10 -10.87 -0.64
N HIS A 172 2.51 -11.51 -1.74
CA HIS A 172 2.21 -11.09 -3.11
C HIS A 172 0.87 -11.63 -3.63
N ASP A 173 0.14 -12.42 -2.85
CA ASP A 173 -1.14 -12.97 -3.28
C ASP A 173 -2.25 -11.91 -3.44
N VAL A 174 -2.01 -10.72 -2.88
CA VAL A 174 -2.90 -9.57 -2.95
C VAL A 174 -2.12 -8.36 -3.44
N ARG A 175 -2.85 -7.32 -3.88
CA ARG A 175 -2.20 -6.08 -4.30
C ARG A 175 -1.43 -5.46 -3.13
N PRO A 176 -0.20 -4.96 -3.37
CA PRO A 176 0.51 -4.19 -2.36
C PRO A 176 -0.26 -2.92 -2.00
N GLY A 177 -0.04 -2.42 -0.79
CA GLY A 177 -0.73 -1.28 -0.21
C GLY A 177 0.12 -0.03 -0.10
N LEU A 178 -0.52 1.13 -0.24
CA LEU A 178 0.03 2.41 0.23
C LEU A 178 0.28 2.34 1.75
N THR A 179 -0.71 1.83 2.50
CA THR A 179 -0.58 1.47 3.91
C THR A 179 -0.92 -0.01 4.11
N GLY A 180 -0.70 -0.54 5.32
CA GLY A 180 -0.90 -1.94 5.63
C GLY A 180 -0.74 -2.22 7.12
N LEU A 181 -0.97 -3.47 7.51
CA LEU A 181 -0.95 -3.86 8.92
C LEU A 181 0.44 -3.63 9.55
N ALA A 182 1.50 -4.12 8.91
CA ALA A 182 2.88 -3.93 9.38
C ALA A 182 3.23 -2.43 9.51
N GLN A 183 2.79 -1.60 8.56
CA GLN A 183 3.02 -0.15 8.57
C GLN A 183 2.39 0.54 9.78
N VAL A 184 1.26 0.04 10.31
CA VAL A 184 0.55 0.64 11.46
C VAL A 184 0.77 -0.09 12.78
N SER A 185 1.47 -1.22 12.79
CA SER A 185 1.77 -1.99 14.00
C SER A 185 3.04 -1.51 14.71
N GLY A 186 4.07 -1.07 13.97
CA GLY A 186 5.32 -0.59 14.57
C GLY A 186 6.27 0.18 13.64
N ARG A 187 5.87 0.44 12.37
CA ARG A 187 6.68 1.13 11.34
C ARG A 187 8.11 0.60 11.23
N ASN A 188 9.10 1.38 11.68
CA ASN A 188 10.52 1.07 11.55
C ASN A 188 11.05 0.24 12.73
N GLY A 189 10.27 0.07 13.80
CA GLY A 189 10.68 -0.68 14.99
C GLY A 189 10.41 -2.18 14.93
N LEU A 190 9.83 -2.69 13.83
CA LEU A 190 9.57 -4.12 13.64
C LEU A 190 10.74 -4.79 12.92
N SER A 191 11.06 -6.02 13.31
CA SER A 191 11.97 -6.90 12.56
C SER A 191 11.37 -7.30 11.22
N TRP A 192 12.18 -7.88 10.32
CA TRP A 192 11.69 -8.37 9.03
C TRP A 192 10.64 -9.48 9.21
N GLU A 193 10.86 -10.37 10.16
CA GLU A 193 9.97 -11.49 10.49
C GLU A 193 8.61 -10.98 10.96
N GLU A 194 8.59 -10.01 11.88
CA GLU A 194 7.36 -9.40 12.39
C GLU A 194 6.57 -8.71 11.27
N LYS A 195 7.27 -8.05 10.33
CA LYS A 195 6.63 -7.42 9.16
C LYS A 195 5.98 -8.44 8.25
N PHE A 196 6.68 -9.53 7.95
CA PHE A 196 6.12 -10.58 7.13
C PHE A 196 4.97 -11.31 7.83
N GLU A 197 5.05 -11.52 9.15
CA GLU A 197 3.94 -12.08 9.91
C GLU A 197 2.70 -11.19 9.82
N ASP A 198 2.85 -9.88 9.99
CA ASP A 198 1.75 -8.93 9.86
C ASP A 198 1.21 -8.84 8.42
N ASP A 199 2.08 -8.87 7.41
CA ASP A 199 1.67 -8.94 6.00
C ASP A 199 0.80 -10.18 5.76
N LEU A 200 1.25 -11.37 6.19
CA LEU A 200 0.52 -12.63 6.01
C LEU A 200 -0.75 -12.70 6.86
N LYS A 201 -0.75 -12.10 8.04
CA LYS A 201 -1.96 -11.94 8.87
C LYS A 201 -3.00 -11.07 8.18
N TYR A 202 -2.57 -10.02 7.48
CA TYR A 202 -3.46 -9.22 6.65
C TYR A 202 -4.00 -10.01 5.46
N VAL A 203 -3.12 -10.64 4.67
CA VAL A 203 -3.50 -11.43 3.48
C VAL A 203 -4.55 -12.49 3.83
N ARG A 204 -4.39 -13.20 4.96
CA ARG A 204 -5.33 -14.24 5.41
C ARG A 204 -6.74 -13.72 5.72
N LYS A 205 -6.91 -12.44 6.06
CA LYS A 205 -8.19 -11.90 6.56
C LYS A 205 -8.42 -10.46 6.15
N ILE A 206 -8.74 -10.26 4.89
CA ILE A 206 -9.12 -8.95 4.35
C ILE A 206 -10.61 -8.69 4.61
N THR A 207 -10.89 -7.65 5.41
CA THR A 207 -12.26 -7.26 5.78
C THR A 207 -12.40 -5.75 5.76
N PHE A 208 -13.61 -5.26 5.47
CA PHE A 208 -13.90 -3.82 5.41
C PHE A 208 -13.50 -3.10 6.71
N LEU A 209 -13.91 -3.64 7.86
CA LEU A 209 -13.56 -3.06 9.17
C LEU A 209 -12.07 -3.14 9.47
N GLY A 210 -11.38 -4.18 8.98
CA GLY A 210 -9.93 -4.31 9.08
C GLY A 210 -9.22 -3.19 8.31
N ASP A 211 -9.58 -3.00 7.05
CA ASP A 211 -9.03 -1.93 6.20
C ASP A 211 -9.33 -0.55 6.78
N LEU A 212 -10.57 -0.30 7.22
CA LEU A 212 -10.95 0.96 7.86
C LEU A 212 -10.10 1.25 9.11
N LYS A 213 -9.87 0.23 9.96
CA LYS A 213 -9.01 0.36 11.14
C LYS A 213 -7.58 0.72 10.77
N ILE A 214 -7.02 0.09 9.73
CA ILE A 214 -5.65 0.38 9.25
C ILE A 214 -5.58 1.80 8.69
N ILE A 215 -6.57 2.24 7.90
CA ILE A 215 -6.64 3.60 7.37
C ILE A 215 -6.69 4.63 8.50
N CYS A 216 -7.58 4.44 9.49
CA CYS A 216 -7.67 5.33 10.65
C CYS A 216 -6.34 5.41 11.42
N LYS A 217 -5.69 4.28 11.67
CA LYS A 217 -4.36 4.26 12.31
C LYS A 217 -3.30 4.98 11.49
N THR A 218 -3.34 4.85 10.16
CA THR A 218 -2.42 5.54 9.25
C THR A 218 -2.56 7.04 9.37
N VAL A 219 -3.80 7.54 9.34
CA VAL A 219 -4.09 8.98 9.50
C VAL A 219 -3.56 9.48 10.85
N ILE A 220 -3.82 8.76 11.94
CA ILE A 220 -3.31 9.10 13.27
C ILE A 220 -1.77 9.14 13.28
N ALA A 221 -1.10 8.14 12.71
CA ALA A 221 0.35 8.06 12.68
C ALA A 221 1.00 9.21 11.90
N VAL A 222 0.38 9.64 10.79
CA VAL A 222 0.83 10.80 9.99
C VAL A 222 0.69 12.10 10.79
N PHE A 223 -0.46 12.33 11.46
CA PHE A 223 -0.68 13.54 12.25
C PHE A 223 0.21 13.62 13.49
N LYS A 224 0.45 12.49 14.16
CA LYS A 224 1.27 12.45 15.37
C LYS A 224 2.78 12.39 15.10
N LYS A 225 3.20 12.21 13.85
CA LYS A 225 4.60 11.91 13.48
C LYS A 225 5.19 10.72 14.27
N GLU A 226 4.35 9.79 14.72
CA GLU A 226 4.75 8.62 15.53
C GLU A 226 5.61 7.66 14.68
N GLY A 227 6.73 7.18 15.24
CA GLY A 227 7.60 6.15 14.63
C GLY A 227 8.60 6.63 13.58
N ILE A 228 8.93 7.93 13.54
CA ILE A 228 9.97 8.51 12.65
C ILE A 228 11.33 8.59 13.36
N SER A 229 11.36 8.46 14.69
CA SER A 229 12.60 8.38 15.45
C SER A 229 13.07 6.93 15.54
N SER A 230 13.98 6.55 14.63
CA SER A 230 15.12 5.73 15.02
C SER A 230 16.36 6.56 14.74
N ASP A 231 17.04 7.01 15.79
CA ASP A 231 18.41 7.55 15.77
C ASP A 231 19.45 6.49 15.34
N THR A 232 19.00 5.43 14.68
CA THR A 232 19.78 4.28 14.23
C THR A 232 19.21 3.88 12.87
N SER A 233 19.96 4.25 11.84
CA SER A 233 19.72 4.02 10.41
C SER A 233 18.55 4.79 9.77
N ALA A 234 18.91 5.72 8.87
CA ALA A 234 18.00 6.44 7.98
C ALA A 234 17.22 5.52 7.00
N THR A 235 17.56 4.23 6.98
CA THR A 235 17.04 3.18 6.11
C THR A 235 17.00 1.86 6.88
N MET A 236 15.93 1.07 6.77
CA MET A 236 15.99 -0.30 7.30
C MET A 236 17.10 -1.11 6.64
N GLU A 237 17.71 -2.01 7.39
CA GLU A 237 18.68 -2.97 6.86
C GLU A 237 18.08 -3.80 5.72
N GLU A 238 18.92 -4.11 4.74
CA GLU A 238 18.53 -4.93 3.60
C GLU A 238 18.01 -6.29 4.08
N PHE A 239 16.92 -6.78 3.49
CA PHE A 239 16.46 -8.13 3.76
C PHE A 239 17.42 -9.12 3.11
N MET A 240 18.11 -9.93 3.92
CA MET A 240 19.10 -10.90 3.44
C MET A 240 18.53 -12.28 3.16
N GLY A 241 17.23 -12.49 3.38
CA GLY A 241 16.64 -13.83 3.41
C GLY A 241 16.79 -14.47 4.78
N ASN A 242 15.83 -15.32 5.13
CA ASN A 242 15.92 -16.18 6.29
C ASN A 242 15.73 -17.61 5.78
N ASP A 243 16.65 -18.51 6.14
CA ASP A 243 16.53 -19.95 5.88
C ASP A 243 15.21 -20.53 6.46
#